data_AF-A0A1I6KRP5-F1
#
_entry.id   AF-A0A1I6KRP5-F1
#
_cell.length_a   1.000
_cell.length_b   1.000
_cell.length_c   1.000
_cell.angle_alpha   90.00
_cell.angle_beta   90.00
_cell.angle_gamma   90.00
#
_symmetry.space_group_name_H-M   'P 1'
#
loop_
_entity.id
_entity.type
_entity.pdbx_description
1 polymer ?
#
loop_
_entity_poly.entity_id
_entity_poly.type
_entity_poly.pdbx_seq_one_letter_code
_entity_poly.pdbx_strand_id
1 'polypeptide(L)'
;MTLVDRGEEATFLDSGRSHSTIRSVATSTPARAFSEHLGAVLNPSQYVGKAPLNRPGSSAAPCVELVKQNTDAPPTQPNNWKRGMDLTPKLVAGLAVGTPIASGWTAAGYYPNNSTGQHAGIFNGAVRDKSGVVIGFNIVEQYNNIVAITERVVYFEPDKHGKRASYLNNGLDYATIQW
;
A
#
# COMPACT_ATOMS: atom_id res chain seq x y z
N MET A 1 -53.93 68.90 -23.61
CA MET A 1 -53.79 69.72 -24.82
C MET A 1 -52.62 69.14 -25.61
N THR A 2 -52.96 68.52 -26.74
CA THR A 2 -52.23 68.24 -27.99
C THR A 2 -50.85 68.93 -28.14
N LEU A 3 -49.78 68.38 -28.73
CA LEU A 3 -49.54 67.63 -30.00
C LEU A 3 -48.09 67.04 -29.94
N VAL A 4 -47.83 65.77 -30.32
CA VAL A 4 -47.07 65.25 -31.50
C VAL A 4 -45.64 65.85 -31.69
N ASP A 5 -44.56 65.19 -32.13
CA ASP A 5 -44.38 64.06 -33.07
C ASP A 5 -42.88 63.64 -33.12
N ARG A 6 -42.62 62.41 -33.60
CA ARG A 6 -41.38 61.80 -34.19
C ARG A 6 -40.08 61.84 -33.38
N GLY A 7 -39.29 60.78 -33.29
CA GLY A 7 -39.19 59.53 -34.05
C GLY A 7 -37.70 59.19 -34.18
N GLU A 8 -37.30 57.94 -34.02
CA GLU A 8 -36.22 57.33 -34.80
C GLU A 8 -36.10 55.84 -34.48
N GLU A 9 -36.01 55.06 -35.56
CA GLU A 9 -35.72 53.64 -35.58
C GLU A 9 -34.28 53.36 -35.13
N ALA A 10 -34.07 52.25 -34.41
CA ALA A 10 -32.80 51.55 -34.40
C ALA A 10 -33.04 50.04 -34.19
N THR A 11 -33.11 49.35 -35.33
CA THR A 11 -32.58 48.01 -35.63
C THR A 11 -32.08 47.13 -34.48
N PHE A 12 -32.73 45.96 -34.40
CA PHE A 12 -32.18 44.61 -34.18
C PHE A 12 -30.64 44.47 -34.04
N LEU A 13 -30.21 43.81 -32.95
CA LEU A 13 -29.18 42.77 -32.97
C LEU A 13 -29.47 41.77 -31.83
N ASP A 14 -30.18 40.71 -32.17
CA ASP A 14 -30.28 39.48 -31.38
C ASP A 14 -28.90 38.81 -31.37
N SER A 15 -28.18 38.95 -30.26
CA SER A 15 -26.94 38.22 -30.02
C SER A 15 -27.28 36.91 -29.30
N GLY A 16 -27.73 35.95 -30.11
CA GLY A 16 -27.90 34.56 -29.71
C GLY A 16 -26.63 34.03 -29.06
N ARG A 17 -26.62 34.04 -27.72
CA ARG A 17 -25.57 33.41 -26.91
C ARG A 17 -25.83 31.91 -26.92
N SER A 18 -25.31 31.26 -27.97
CA SER A 18 -25.25 29.81 -28.08
C SER A 18 -24.48 29.27 -26.86
N HIS A 19 -25.22 28.74 -25.89
CA HIS A 19 -24.66 27.94 -24.80
C HIS A 19 -24.17 26.63 -25.43
N SER A 20 -22.95 26.65 -25.92
CA SER A 20 -22.22 25.44 -26.31
C SER A 20 -21.87 24.69 -25.02
N THR A 21 -22.80 23.87 -24.54
CA THR A 21 -22.52 22.88 -23.51
C THR A 21 -21.58 21.85 -24.12
N ILE A 22 -20.28 22.11 -23.99
CA ILE A 22 -19.27 21.07 -24.21
C ILE A 22 -19.55 20.00 -23.16
N ARG A 23 -20.23 18.92 -23.58
CA ARG A 23 -20.33 17.70 -22.79
C ARG A 23 -18.92 17.17 -22.62
N SER A 24 -18.32 17.48 -21.47
CA SER A 24 -17.07 16.89 -21.03
C SER A 24 -17.32 15.39 -20.94
N VAL A 25 -16.82 14.65 -21.92
CA VAL A 25 -16.85 13.19 -21.89
C VAL A 25 -15.87 12.80 -20.80
N ALA A 26 -16.39 12.47 -19.62
CA ALA A 26 -15.58 11.93 -18.55
C ALA A 26 -14.97 10.62 -19.04
N THR A 27 -13.71 10.66 -19.47
CA THR A 27 -12.91 9.47 -19.68
C THR A 27 -12.74 8.81 -18.31
N SER A 28 -13.55 7.80 -18.01
CA SER A 28 -13.35 6.99 -16.83
C SER A 28 -11.99 6.31 -16.96
N THR A 29 -11.01 6.78 -16.18
CA THR A 29 -9.73 6.08 -16.04
C THR A 29 -10.04 4.63 -15.67
N PRO A 30 -9.52 3.63 -16.42
CA PRO A 30 -9.79 2.23 -16.09
C PRO A 30 -9.39 1.98 -14.63
N ALA A 31 -10.29 1.36 -13.88
CA ALA A 31 -10.03 1.01 -12.50
C ALA A 31 -8.78 0.11 -12.45
N ARG A 32 -7.82 0.46 -11.59
CA ARG A 32 -6.62 -0.36 -11.39
C ARG A 32 -7.03 -1.74 -10.88
N ALA A 33 -6.62 -2.79 -11.58
CA ALA A 33 -6.75 -4.15 -11.08
C ALA A 33 -5.71 -4.39 -9.98
N PHE A 34 -6.13 -5.07 -8.91
CA PHE A 34 -5.28 -5.41 -7.77
C PHE A 34 -5.34 -6.92 -7.57
N SER A 35 -4.18 -7.54 -7.41
CA SER A 35 -4.07 -8.99 -7.23
C SER A 35 -3.18 -9.34 -6.04
N GLU A 36 -3.46 -10.48 -5.40
CA GLU A 36 -2.60 -11.03 -4.35
C GLU A 36 -1.34 -11.65 -4.95
N HIS A 37 -0.21 -11.50 -4.26
CA HIS A 37 1.10 -12.01 -4.69
C HIS A 37 1.60 -13.08 -3.74
N LEU A 38 0.79 -14.13 -3.56
CA LEU A 38 1.06 -15.21 -2.61
C LEU A 38 2.30 -16.00 -3.03
N GLY A 39 3.27 -16.13 -2.13
CA GLY A 39 4.50 -16.88 -2.38
C GLY A 39 5.38 -16.31 -3.49
N ALA A 40 5.28 -15.00 -3.77
CA ALA A 40 6.06 -14.34 -4.83
C ALA A 40 7.58 -14.52 -4.68
N VAL A 41 8.07 -14.77 -3.46
CA VAL A 41 9.49 -15.02 -3.17
C VAL A 41 9.73 -16.48 -2.79
N LEU A 42 10.31 -17.28 -3.68
CA LEU A 42 10.47 -18.75 -3.53
C LEU A 42 11.27 -19.22 -2.31
N ASN A 43 12.17 -18.40 -1.76
CA ASN A 43 12.94 -18.72 -0.56
C ASN A 43 13.37 -17.45 0.18
N PRO A 44 12.54 -16.88 1.08
CA PRO A 44 12.85 -15.63 1.77
C PRO A 44 14.03 -15.75 2.74
N SER A 45 14.23 -16.91 3.36
CA SER A 45 15.33 -17.11 4.32
C SER A 45 16.72 -16.91 3.70
N GLN A 46 16.87 -17.09 2.38
CA GLN A 46 18.15 -16.89 1.71
C GLN A 46 18.68 -15.45 1.79
N TYR A 47 17.84 -14.48 2.14
CA TYR A 47 18.24 -13.07 2.24
C TYR A 47 18.77 -12.73 3.63
N VAL A 48 18.45 -13.53 4.66
CA VAL A 48 18.88 -13.27 6.04
C VAL A 48 20.41 -13.27 6.13
N GLY A 49 20.95 -12.24 6.77
CA GLY A 49 22.40 -12.02 6.90
C GLY A 49 23.09 -11.39 5.69
N LYS A 50 22.39 -11.21 4.56
CA LYS A 50 22.91 -10.47 3.41
C LYS A 50 22.83 -8.96 3.64
N ALA A 51 23.61 -8.21 2.89
CA ALA A 51 23.54 -6.75 2.88
C ALA A 51 22.11 -6.27 2.51
N PRO A 52 21.63 -5.14 3.08
CA PRO A 52 20.35 -4.57 2.72
C PRO A 52 20.28 -4.15 1.26
N LEU A 53 19.07 -4.23 0.68
CA LEU A 53 18.82 -3.77 -0.69
C LEU A 53 18.58 -2.26 -0.67
N ASN A 54 19.52 -1.52 -1.26
CA ASN A 54 19.40 -0.08 -1.38
C ASN A 54 18.37 0.28 -2.46
N ARG A 55 17.64 1.38 -2.23
CA ARG A 55 16.82 2.01 -3.25
C ARG A 55 17.70 2.37 -4.44
N PRO A 56 17.30 2.05 -5.69
CA PRO A 56 18.05 2.44 -6.87
C PRO A 56 18.40 3.94 -6.88
N GLY A 57 19.68 4.25 -7.09
CA GLY A 57 20.18 5.64 -7.08
C GLY A 57 20.32 6.30 -5.70
N SER A 58 20.23 5.54 -4.61
CA SER A 58 20.36 6.04 -3.23
C SER A 58 21.12 5.04 -2.35
N SER A 59 21.66 5.51 -1.22
CA SER A 59 22.19 4.65 -0.15
C SER A 59 21.15 4.27 0.89
N ALA A 60 19.90 4.74 0.74
CA ALA A 60 18.81 4.38 1.64
C ALA A 60 18.34 2.94 1.38
N ALA A 61 18.13 2.17 2.44
CA ALA A 61 17.60 0.80 2.40
C ALA A 61 16.23 0.69 3.11
N PRO A 62 15.17 1.34 2.62
CA PRO A 62 13.86 1.26 3.27
C PRO A 62 13.28 -0.15 3.17
N CYS A 63 12.38 -0.49 4.08
CA CYS A 63 11.74 -1.80 4.18
C CYS A 63 11.10 -2.27 2.86
N VAL A 64 10.45 -1.36 2.13
CA VAL A 64 9.77 -1.65 0.86
C VAL A 64 10.69 -2.14 -0.26
N GLU A 65 11.99 -1.83 -0.21
CA GLU A 65 12.90 -2.20 -1.30
C GLU A 65 13.17 -3.71 -1.32
N LEU A 66 13.10 -4.36 -0.15
CA LEU A 66 13.18 -5.81 -0.07
C LEU A 66 12.04 -6.48 -0.86
N VAL A 67 10.83 -5.92 -0.78
CA VAL A 67 9.67 -6.43 -1.54
C VAL A 67 9.83 -6.08 -3.02
N LYS A 68 9.99 -4.79 -3.35
CA LYS A 68 10.05 -4.33 -4.76
C LYS A 68 11.08 -5.07 -5.60
N GLN A 69 12.29 -5.23 -5.07
CA GLN A 69 13.41 -5.80 -5.84
C GLN A 69 13.36 -7.33 -5.95
N ASN A 70 12.54 -8.01 -5.14
CA ASN A 70 12.41 -9.48 -5.19
C ASN A 70 11.07 -9.96 -5.76
N THR A 71 10.12 -9.06 -6.02
CA THR A 71 8.79 -9.41 -6.55
C THR A 71 8.35 -8.54 -7.72
N ASP A 72 9.23 -7.68 -8.24
CA ASP A 72 8.93 -6.68 -9.27
C ASP A 72 7.73 -5.78 -8.91
N ALA A 73 7.49 -5.55 -7.61
CA ALA A 73 6.37 -4.73 -7.18
C ALA A 73 6.56 -3.27 -7.64
N PRO A 74 5.50 -2.59 -8.08
CA PRO A 74 5.58 -1.21 -8.55
C PRO A 74 5.97 -0.26 -7.40
N PRO A 75 6.36 0.99 -7.71
CA PRO A 75 6.50 2.04 -6.69
C PRO A 75 5.26 2.11 -5.81
N THR A 76 5.35 2.43 -4.52
CA THR A 76 4.16 2.43 -3.64
C THR A 76 3.15 3.53 -4.00
N GLN A 77 3.61 4.63 -4.58
CA GLN A 77 2.82 5.81 -4.94
C GLN A 77 2.35 5.82 -6.41
N PRO A 78 1.23 6.51 -6.74
CA PRO A 78 0.39 7.26 -5.80
C PRO A 78 -0.53 6.38 -4.93
N ASN A 79 -0.85 5.16 -5.35
CA ASN A 79 -1.71 4.21 -4.62
C ASN A 79 -1.56 2.80 -5.23
N ASN A 80 -0.32 2.38 -5.53
CA ASN A 80 -0.09 1.13 -6.27
C ASN A 80 -0.12 -0.09 -5.37
N TRP A 81 0.08 0.09 -4.06
CA TRP A 81 0.01 -1.00 -3.08
C TRP A 81 -1.25 -0.84 -2.25
N LYS A 82 -2.16 -1.78 -2.40
CA LYS A 82 -3.43 -1.85 -1.69
C LYS A 82 -3.39 -2.96 -0.65
N ARG A 83 -4.04 -2.72 0.49
CA ARG A 83 -4.21 -3.70 1.56
C ARG A 83 -4.97 -4.91 1.01
N GLY A 84 -4.39 -6.10 1.18
CA GLY A 84 -5.01 -7.38 0.87
C GLY A 84 -5.68 -8.01 2.08
N MET A 85 -5.45 -9.32 2.27
CA MET A 85 -6.00 -10.10 3.36
C MET A 85 -5.29 -9.82 4.69
N ASP A 86 -6.05 -9.64 5.76
CA ASP A 86 -5.51 -9.45 7.10
C ASP A 86 -4.81 -10.72 7.63
N LEU A 87 -3.62 -10.54 8.20
CA LEU A 87 -2.87 -11.64 8.81
C LEU A 87 -3.52 -12.02 10.15
N THR A 88 -4.53 -12.88 10.07
CA THR A 88 -5.12 -13.56 11.23
C THR A 88 -4.38 -14.87 11.53
N PRO A 89 -4.51 -15.43 12.75
CA PRO A 89 -3.96 -16.76 13.05
C PRO A 89 -4.41 -17.84 12.06
N LYS A 90 -5.67 -17.77 11.61
CA LYS A 90 -6.23 -18.70 10.62
C LYS A 90 -5.59 -18.53 9.24
N LEU A 91 -5.42 -17.30 8.76
CA LEU A 91 -4.79 -17.05 7.46
C LEU A 91 -3.32 -17.49 7.48
N VAL A 92 -2.57 -17.04 8.48
CA VAL A 92 -1.12 -17.31 8.60
C VAL A 92 -0.83 -18.80 8.67
N ALA A 93 -1.72 -19.61 9.27
CA ALA A 93 -1.55 -21.07 9.35
C ALA A 93 -1.36 -21.76 7.98
N GLY A 94 -1.89 -21.17 6.90
CA GLY A 94 -1.80 -21.70 5.53
C GLY A 94 -1.30 -20.70 4.49
N LEU A 95 -0.80 -19.53 4.92
CA LEU A 95 -0.28 -18.52 4.02
C LEU A 95 1.01 -19.03 3.36
N ALA A 96 1.17 -18.80 2.05
CA ALA A 96 2.36 -19.23 1.33
C ALA A 96 3.60 -18.45 1.83
N VAL A 97 4.65 -19.18 2.19
CA VAL A 97 5.98 -18.59 2.42
C VAL A 97 6.40 -17.82 1.16
N GLY A 98 6.95 -16.61 1.35
CA GLY A 98 7.30 -15.72 0.25
C GLY A 98 6.25 -14.66 -0.08
N THR A 99 5.10 -14.68 0.60
CA THR A 99 4.06 -13.66 0.40
C THR A 99 4.51 -12.31 0.95
N PRO A 100 4.45 -11.22 0.16
CA PRO A 100 4.71 -9.87 0.66
C PRO A 100 3.62 -9.40 1.61
N ILE A 101 4.04 -8.82 2.72
CA ILE A 101 3.17 -8.36 3.80
C ILE A 101 3.59 -6.97 4.27
N ALA A 102 2.61 -6.21 4.76
CA ALA A 102 2.83 -4.84 5.20
C ALA A 102 1.85 -4.44 6.31
N SER A 103 2.27 -3.46 7.10
CA SER A 103 1.48 -2.79 8.14
C SER A 103 1.53 -1.27 7.99
N GLY A 104 0.69 -0.56 8.74
CA GLY A 104 0.64 0.92 8.72
C GLY A 104 -0.11 1.49 7.53
N TRP A 105 -1.14 0.79 7.07
CA TRP A 105 -2.00 1.21 5.96
C TRP A 105 -2.70 2.54 6.25
N THR A 106 -2.86 3.37 5.22
CA THR A 106 -3.72 4.57 5.31
C THR A 106 -5.18 4.17 5.54
N ALA A 107 -6.02 5.12 5.99
CA ALA A 107 -7.45 4.90 6.14
C ALA A 107 -8.14 4.47 4.83
N ALA A 108 -7.59 4.87 3.68
CA ALA A 108 -8.06 4.46 2.34
C ALA A 108 -7.58 3.06 1.91
N GLY A 109 -6.79 2.36 2.75
CA GLY A 109 -6.31 1.01 2.47
C GLY A 109 -5.09 0.96 1.54
N TYR A 110 -4.34 2.06 1.39
CA TYR A 110 -3.11 2.10 0.59
C TYR A 110 -1.87 2.25 1.46
N TYR A 111 -0.74 1.76 0.97
CA TYR A 111 0.54 1.87 1.68
C TYR A 111 1.08 3.32 1.60
N PRO A 112 1.33 4.00 2.74
CA PRO A 112 1.78 5.39 2.72
C PRO A 112 3.24 5.53 2.29
N ASN A 113 3.60 6.67 1.68
CA ASN A 113 4.99 7.01 1.41
C ASN A 113 5.60 7.79 2.58
N ASN A 114 6.86 7.51 2.91
CA ASN A 114 7.66 8.27 3.89
C ASN A 114 6.96 8.56 5.23
N SER A 115 5.98 7.74 5.61
CA SER A 115 5.27 7.88 6.88
C SER A 115 6.01 7.13 7.98
N THR A 116 6.11 7.76 9.15
CA THR A 116 6.48 7.06 10.38
C THR A 116 5.31 6.14 10.75
N GLY A 117 5.57 4.84 10.91
CA GLY A 117 4.51 3.90 11.28
C GLY A 117 4.05 2.92 10.20
N GLN A 118 4.77 2.81 9.09
CA GLN A 118 4.60 1.71 8.13
C GLN A 118 5.76 0.73 8.19
N HIS A 119 5.49 -0.51 7.80
CA HIS A 119 6.53 -1.50 7.59
C HIS A 119 6.14 -2.50 6.50
N ALA A 120 7.13 -3.06 5.82
CA ALA A 120 6.92 -4.08 4.79
C ALA A 120 8.03 -5.13 4.88
N GLY A 121 7.70 -6.35 4.48
CA GLY A 121 8.64 -7.45 4.42
C GLY A 121 8.02 -8.67 3.75
N ILE A 122 8.69 -9.80 3.90
CA ILE A 122 8.31 -11.06 3.26
C ILE A 122 7.94 -12.05 4.36
N PHE A 123 6.73 -12.60 4.27
CA PHE A 123 6.26 -13.63 5.19
C PHE A 123 7.11 -14.89 5.06
N ASN A 124 7.61 -15.40 6.19
CA ASN A 124 8.46 -16.58 6.25
C ASN A 124 7.95 -17.66 7.22
N GLY A 125 6.63 -17.83 7.26
CA GLY A 125 5.98 -18.95 7.93
C GLY A 125 5.33 -18.58 9.27
N ALA A 126 4.37 -19.42 9.66
CA ALA A 126 3.65 -19.30 10.92
C ALA A 126 4.54 -19.70 12.11
N VAL A 127 4.40 -18.97 13.22
CA VAL A 127 5.02 -19.32 14.50
C VAL A 127 3.95 -19.94 15.39
N ARG A 128 4.24 -21.13 15.91
CA ARG A 128 3.35 -21.89 16.79
C ARG A 128 3.96 -22.06 18.17
N ASP A 129 3.12 -22.04 19.20
CA ASP A 129 3.54 -22.42 20.54
C ASP A 129 3.64 -23.95 20.70
N LYS A 130 3.97 -24.40 21.91
CA LYS A 130 4.09 -25.84 22.23
C LYS A 130 2.78 -26.62 22.08
N SER A 131 1.62 -25.94 22.10
CA SER A 131 0.30 -26.54 21.89
C SER A 131 -0.11 -26.61 20.42
N GLY A 132 0.71 -26.05 19.51
CA GLY A 132 0.45 -25.98 18.09
C GLY A 132 -0.42 -24.79 17.67
N VAL A 133 -0.80 -23.91 18.60
CA VAL A 133 -1.56 -22.69 18.33
C VAL A 133 -0.67 -21.68 17.63
N VAL A 134 -1.17 -21.05 16.56
CA VAL A 134 -0.45 -19.99 15.86
C VAL A 134 -0.46 -18.72 16.71
N ILE A 135 0.72 -18.30 17.16
CA ILE A 135 0.92 -17.11 18.02
C ILE A 135 1.50 -15.92 17.26
N GLY A 136 1.92 -16.12 16.01
CA GLY A 136 2.53 -15.10 15.19
C GLY A 136 3.07 -15.64 13.87
N PHE A 137 4.01 -14.92 13.28
CA PHE A 137 4.69 -15.30 12.06
C PHE A 137 6.12 -14.78 12.03
N ASN A 138 6.97 -15.40 11.22
CA ASN A 138 8.28 -14.87 10.87
C ASN A 138 8.15 -13.90 9.70
N ILE A 139 8.88 -12.79 9.78
CA ILE A 139 9.03 -11.82 8.70
C ILE A 139 10.52 -11.65 8.38
N VAL A 140 10.86 -11.76 7.09
CA VAL A 140 12.16 -11.34 6.56
C VAL A 140 12.05 -9.90 6.13
N GLU A 141 12.91 -9.05 6.69
CA GLU A 141 12.76 -7.60 6.59
C GLU A 141 14.10 -6.86 6.63
N GLN A 142 14.05 -5.61 6.19
CA GLN A 142 15.08 -4.60 6.37
C GLN A 142 14.43 -3.28 6.74
N TYR A 143 15.23 -2.30 7.14
CA TYR A 143 14.82 -0.90 7.27
C TYR A 143 16.08 -0.03 7.25
N ASN A 144 15.90 1.29 7.09
CA ASN A 144 17.03 2.21 7.01
C ASN A 144 17.99 2.02 8.20
N ASN A 145 19.30 2.08 7.92
CA ASN A 145 20.40 1.96 8.88
C ASN A 145 20.59 0.56 9.52
N ILE A 146 19.92 -0.49 9.02
CA ILE A 146 20.28 -1.87 9.37
C ILE A 146 21.55 -2.30 8.62
N VAL A 147 22.36 -3.18 9.21
CA VAL A 147 23.61 -3.68 8.61
C VAL A 147 23.42 -4.93 7.75
N ALA A 148 22.32 -5.66 7.97
CA ALA A 148 21.98 -6.88 7.25
C ALA A 148 20.47 -7.08 7.26
N ILE A 149 19.94 -7.79 6.26
CA ILE A 149 18.56 -8.26 6.25
C ILE A 149 18.38 -9.25 7.40
N THR A 150 17.30 -9.12 8.15
CA THR A 150 17.04 -9.93 9.35
C THR A 150 15.73 -10.68 9.24
N GLU A 151 15.61 -11.74 10.03
CA GLU A 151 14.35 -12.37 10.33
C GLU A 151 13.96 -12.08 11.79
N ARG A 152 12.67 -11.85 12.03
CA ARG A 152 12.13 -11.81 13.40
C ARG A 152 10.70 -12.37 13.46
N VAL A 153 10.29 -12.69 14.67
CA VAL A 153 8.90 -13.03 14.99
C VAL A 153 8.07 -11.75 15.18
N VAL A 154 6.90 -11.71 14.56
CA VAL A 154 5.80 -10.78 14.85
C VAL A 154 4.68 -11.56 15.53
N TYR A 155 4.25 -11.12 16.71
CA TYR A 155 3.25 -11.81 17.52
C TYR A 155 1.86 -11.18 17.35
N PHE A 156 0.80 -11.98 17.45
CA PHE A 156 -0.57 -11.46 17.50
C PHE A 156 -0.92 -10.84 18.86
N GLU A 157 -0.22 -11.25 19.92
CA GLU A 157 -0.35 -10.70 21.28
C GLU A 157 1.05 -10.31 21.78
N PRO A 158 1.64 -9.21 21.26
CA PRO A 158 3.05 -8.88 21.50
C PRO A 158 3.40 -8.70 22.99
N ASP A 159 2.47 -8.18 23.78
CA ASP A 159 2.60 -7.97 25.23
C ASP A 159 2.85 -9.29 25.99
N LYS A 160 2.15 -10.37 25.63
CA LYS A 160 2.37 -11.72 26.20
C LYS A 160 3.76 -12.29 25.90
N HIS A 161 4.45 -11.72 24.91
CA HIS A 161 5.80 -12.12 24.49
C HIS A 161 6.86 -11.05 24.81
N GLY A 162 6.56 -10.12 25.71
CA GLY A 162 7.51 -9.09 26.17
C GLY A 162 7.85 -8.06 25.08
N LYS A 163 6.97 -7.85 24.11
CA LYS A 163 7.11 -6.84 23.05
C LYS A 163 6.06 -5.75 23.23
N ARG A 164 6.44 -4.51 22.92
CA ARG A 164 5.48 -3.39 22.89
C ARG A 164 4.56 -3.52 21.69
N ALA A 165 3.24 -3.39 21.88
CA ALA A 165 2.29 -3.26 20.79
C ALA A 165 2.60 -2.00 19.95
N SER A 166 2.79 -2.19 18.64
CA SER A 166 3.07 -1.14 17.66
C SER A 166 2.83 -1.69 16.24
N TYR A 167 2.77 -0.81 15.24
CA TYR A 167 2.69 -1.19 13.82
C TYR A 167 3.74 -2.23 13.39
N LEU A 168 4.90 -2.25 14.06
CA LEU A 168 6.00 -3.15 13.76
C LEU A 168 5.84 -4.53 14.45
N ASN A 169 5.23 -4.56 15.63
CA ASN A 169 5.22 -5.73 16.51
C ASN A 169 3.87 -6.42 16.64
N ASN A 170 2.78 -5.75 16.25
CA ASN A 170 1.44 -6.30 16.32
C ASN A 170 1.07 -6.99 15.00
N GLY A 171 1.04 -8.31 15.01
CA GLY A 171 0.75 -9.12 13.81
C GLY A 171 -0.63 -8.87 13.20
N LEU A 172 -1.59 -8.40 14.01
CA LEU A 172 -2.94 -8.07 13.53
C LEU A 172 -2.99 -6.76 12.72
N ASP A 173 -1.93 -5.95 12.75
CA ASP A 173 -1.82 -4.74 11.94
C ASP A 173 -1.27 -5.03 10.53
N TYR A 174 -0.85 -6.28 10.27
CA TYR A 174 -0.31 -6.70 8.98
C TYR A 174 -1.40 -7.26 8.06
N ALA A 175 -1.21 -7.01 6.76
CA ALA A 175 -1.99 -7.62 5.69
C ALA A 175 -1.07 -8.03 4.54
N THR A 176 -1.55 -8.91 3.66
CA THR A 176 -0.91 -9.13 2.36
C THR A 176 -0.96 -7.85 1.51
N ILE A 177 -0.09 -7.76 0.52
CA ILE A 177 0.00 -6.61 -0.37
C ILE A 177 -0.61 -6.98 -1.72
N GLN A 178 -1.55 -6.18 -2.20
CA GLN A 178 -2.06 -6.27 -3.56
C GLN A 178 -1.45 -5.18 -4.44
N TRP A 179 -1.10 -5.54 -5.67
CA TRP A 179 -0.78 -4.62 -6.76
C TRP A 179 -1.08 -5.24 -8.13
#